data_AF-A0A3E5AVG6-F1
#
_entry.id   AF-A0A3E5AVG6-F1
#
_cell.length_a   1.000
_cell.length_b   1.000
_cell.length_c   1.000
_cell.angle_alpha   90.00
_cell.angle_beta   90.00
_cell.angle_gamma   90.00
#
_symmetry.space_group_name_H-M   'P 1'
#
loop_
_entity.id
_entity.type
_entity.pdbx_description
1 polymer ?
#
loop_
_entity_poly.entity_id
_entity_poly.type
_entity_poly.pdbx_seq_one_letter_code
_entity_poly.pdbx_strand_id
1 'polypeptide(L)' 'MGIKTISDLTKWIYGLEMMRKHEKGERKPLKYSSLSTEIDKVWAVIQKEDTEHIDPYGYDVRINH' A
#
# COMPACT_ATOMS: atom_id res chain seq x y z
N MET A 1 1.92 -18.18 -0.51
CA MET A 1 2.47 -17.20 -1.47
C MET A 1 3.29 -16.21 -0.66
N GLY A 2 4.61 -16.13 -0.87
CA GLY A 2 5.47 -15.23 -0.09
C GLY A 2 5.43 -13.83 -0.67
N ILE A 3 4.66 -12.93 -0.08
CA ILE A 3 4.65 -11.51 -0.46
C ILE A 3 5.94 -10.89 0.08
N LYS A 4 6.84 -10.47 -0.82
CA LYS A 4 8.15 -9.89 -0.44
C LYS A 4 8.29 -8.42 -0.84
N THR A 5 7.51 -7.97 -1.83
CA THR A 5 7.55 -6.62 -2.35
C THR A 5 6.15 -6.02 -2.46
N ILE A 6 6.07 -4.70 -2.54
CA ILE A 6 4.81 -3.97 -2.81
C ILE A 6 4.20 -4.37 -4.16
N SER A 7 5.04 -4.67 -5.16
CA SER A 7 4.57 -5.23 -6.43
C SER A 7 3.92 -6.62 -6.25
N ASP A 8 4.50 -7.49 -5.41
CA ASP A 8 3.90 -8.81 -5.12
C ASP A 8 2.54 -8.67 -4.44
N LEU A 9 2.44 -7.75 -3.48
CA LEU A 9 1.19 -7.41 -2.81
C LEU A 9 0.15 -6.88 -3.82
N THR A 10 0.55 -5.97 -4.71
CA THR A 10 -0.31 -5.38 -5.74
C THR A 10 -0.83 -6.44 -6.71
N LYS A 11 0.04 -7.36 -7.16
CA LYS A 11 -0.35 -8.49 -8.03
C LYS A 11 -1.31 -9.44 -7.31
N TRP A 12 -1.06 -9.71 -6.03
CA TRP A 12 -1.92 -10.55 -5.23
C TRP A 12 -3.31 -9.91 -5.05
N ILE A 13 -3.40 -8.64 -4.65
CA ILE A 13 -4.67 -7.90 -4.51
C ILE A 13 -5.43 -7.84 -5.85
N TYR A 14 -4.73 -7.61 -6.96
CA TYR A 14 -5.33 -7.62 -8.28
C TYR A 14 -5.90 -9.00 -8.65
N GLY A 15 -5.16 -10.07 -8.38
CA GLY A 15 -5.56 -11.45 -8.67
C GLY A 15 -6.73 -11.96 -7.82
N LEU A 16 -6.98 -11.35 -6.66
CA LEU A 16 -8.13 -11.67 -5.81
C LEU A 16 -9.46 -11.13 -6.35
N GLU A 17 -9.46 -10.37 -7.47
CA GLU A 17 -10.63 -9.66 -8.02
C GLU A 17 -11.39 -8.77 -7.00
N MET A 18 -10.81 -8.52 -5.81
CA MET A 18 -11.43 -7.76 -4.73
C MET A 18 -11.63 -6.29 -5.09
N MET A 19 -10.84 -5.77 -6.03
CA MET A 19 -10.89 -4.40 -6.52
C MET A 19 -11.81 -4.30 -7.74
N ARG A 20 -13.12 -4.30 -7.51
CA ARG A 20 -14.13 -3.89 -8.51
C ARG A 20 -14.58 -2.47 -8.16
N LYS A 21 -14.43 -1.52 -9.09
CA LYS A 21 -15.03 -0.20 -8.92
C LYS A 21 -16.54 -0.33 -9.10
N HIS A 22 -17.28 0.22 -8.16
CA HIS A 22 -18.70 0.47 -8.33
C HIS A 22 -18.86 1.89 -8.90
N GLU A 23 -19.08 1.99 -10.21
CA GLU A 23 -19.47 3.25 -10.85
C GLU A 23 -20.84 3.07 -11.50
N LYS A 24 -21.82 3.89 -11.08
CA LYS A 24 -23.16 3.97 -11.70
C LYS A 24 -23.86 2.62 -11.91
N GLY A 25 -23.75 1.69 -10.95
CA GLY A 25 -24.41 0.38 -11.01
C GLY A 25 -23.69 -0.70 -11.81
N GLU A 26 -22.61 -0.36 -12.55
CA GLU A 26 -21.77 -1.33 -13.25
C GLU A 26 -20.51 -1.64 -12.42
N ARG A 27 -20.24 -2.93 -12.22
CA ARG A 27 -18.97 -3.40 -11.65
C ARG A 27 -17.91 -3.40 -12.73
N LYS A 28 -17.05 -2.37 -12.75
CA LYS A 28 -15.90 -2.33 -13.67
C LYS A 28 -14.64 -2.83 -12.98
N PRO A 29 -13.84 -3.71 -13.63
CA PRO A 29 -12.55 -4.11 -13.10
C PRO A 29 -11.66 -2.87 -12.95
N LEU A 30 -11.04 -2.72 -11.78
CA LEU A 30 -10.07 -1.65 -11.56
C LEU A 30 -8.84 -1.94 -12.40
N LYS A 31 -8.34 -0.96 -13.18
CA LYS A 31 -7.10 -1.18 -13.96
C LYS A 31 -5.94 -1.42 -13.00
N TYR A 32 -5.07 -2.38 -13.33
CA TYR A 32 -3.88 -2.70 -12.53
C TYR A 32 -3.00 -1.47 -12.28
N SER A 33 -2.82 -0.60 -13.28
CA SER A 33 -2.04 0.64 -13.13
C SER A 33 -2.65 1.58 -12.09
N SER A 34 -3.97 1.74 -12.07
CA SER A 34 -4.66 2.55 -11.06
C SER A 34 -4.52 1.95 -9.66
N LEU A 35 -4.60 0.61 -9.52
CA LEU A 35 -4.36 -0.07 -8.25
C LEU A 35 -2.93 0.16 -7.75
N SER A 36 -1.94 -0.01 -8.63
CA SER A 36 -0.53 0.17 -8.29
C SER A 36 -0.27 1.59 -7.78
N THR A 37 -0.79 2.61 -8.47
CA THR A 37 -0.62 4.01 -8.05
C THR A 37 -1.23 4.30 -6.68
N GLU A 38 -2.41 3.74 -6.37
CA GLU A 38 -3.03 3.94 -5.05
C GLU A 38 -2.25 3.21 -3.94
N ILE A 39 -1.73 2.01 -4.22
CA ILE A 39 -0.87 1.29 -3.28
C ILE A 39 0.45 2.05 -3.04
N ASP A 40 1.06 2.62 -4.08
CA ASP A 40 2.30 3.40 -3.95
C ASP A 40 2.09 4.66 -3.10
N LYS A 41 0.93 5.32 -3.19
CA LYS A 41 0.59 6.45 -2.32
C LYS A 41 0.49 6.03 -0.85
N VAL A 42 -0.17 4.91 -0.57
CA VAL A 42 -0.27 4.38 0.81
C VAL A 42 1.10 3.99 1.34
N TRP A 43 1.93 3.34 0.51
CA TRP A 43 3.30 2.99 0.87
C TRP A 43 4.14 4.22 1.23
N ALA A 44 4.03 5.32 0.47
CA ALA A 44 4.72 6.57 0.77
C ALA A 44 4.29 7.19 2.11
N VAL A 45 3.00 7.09 2.47
CA VAL A 45 2.49 7.54 3.77
C VAL A 45 3.08 6.68 4.90
N ILE A 46 3.05 5.36 4.76
CA ILE A 46 3.61 4.44 5.76
C ILE A 46 5.09 4.72 5.96
N GLN A 47 5.87 4.86 4.88
CA GLN A 47 7.29 5.19 4.99
C GLN A 47 7.54 6.51 5.73
N LYS A 48 6.69 7.51 5.50
CA LYS A 48 6.77 8.79 6.21
C LYS A 48 6.48 8.60 7.70
N GLU A 49 5.39 7.93 8.05
CA GLU A 49 5.03 7.67 9.46
C GLU A 49 6.07 6.84 10.21
N ASP A 50 6.69 5.86 9.52
CA ASP A 50 7.73 5.00 10.07
C ASP A 50 9.03 5.78 10.31
N THR A 51 9.35 6.76 9.46
CA THR A 51 10.55 7.60 9.59
C THR A 51 10.36 8.86 10.44
N GLU A 52 9.12 9.34 10.62
CA GLU A 52 8.80 10.54 11.41
C GLU A 52 9.23 10.44 12.87
N HIS A 53 9.33 9.22 13.39
CA HIS A 53 9.67 8.94 14.77
C HIS A 53 11.10 8.39 14.90
N ILE A 54 11.88 8.41 13.83
CA ILE A 54 13.27 7.98 13.84
C ILE A 54 14.15 9.20 14.00
N ASP A 55 14.97 9.21 15.05
CA ASP A 55 15.95 10.27 15.26
C ASP A 55 17.08 10.22 14.20
N PRO A 56 17.94 11.25 14.10
CA PRO A 56 19.06 11.25 13.16
C PRO A 56 20.08 10.12 13.35
N TYR A 57 20.03 9.39 14.47
CA TYR A 57 20.88 8.26 14.79
C TYR A 57 20.20 6.90 14.50
N GLY A 58 18.94 6.91 14.05
CA GLY A 58 18.20 5.71 13.67
C GLY A 58 17.36 5.08 14.78
N TYR A 59 17.15 5.75 15.92
CA TYR A 59 16.35 5.21 17.02
C TYR A 59 14.89 5.66 16.93
N ASP A 60 13.95 4.72 17.13
CA ASP A 60 12.53 5.07 17.30
C ASP A 60 12.30 5.72 18.66
N VAL A 61 11.96 7.01 18.64
CA VAL A 61 11.78 7.85 19.83
C VAL A 61 10.52 7.51 20.63
N ARG A 62 9.63 6.64 20.11
CA ARG A 62 8.40 6.19 20.80
C ARG A 62 8.63 4.99 21.73
N ILE A 63 9.77 4.31 21.64
CA ILE A 63 10.06 3.09 22.41
C ILE A 63 10.34 3.41 23.90
N ASN A 64 10.64 4.66 24.23
CA ASN A 64 10.89 5.11 25.60
C ASN A 64 9.63 5.77 26.20
N HIS A 65 8.72 4.97 26.76
CA HIS A 65 7.74 5.45 27.76
C HIS A 65 7.51 4.34 28.80
#